data_AF-A0A8J4T6J4-F1
#
_entry.id   AF-A0A8J4T6J4-F1
#
_cell.length_a   1.000
_cell.length_b   1.000
_cell.length_c   1.000
_cell.angle_alpha   90.00
_cell.angle_beta   90.00
_cell.angle_gamma   90.00
#
_symmetry.space_group_name_H-M   'P 1'
#
loop_
_entity.id
_entity.type
_entity.pdbx_description
1 polymer ?
#
loop_
_entity_poly.entity_id
_entity_poly.type
_entity_poly.pdbx_seq_one_letter_code
_entity_poly.pdbx_strand_id
1 'polypeptide(L)'
;MAPLTQAEVDSIVAELAPQISTEDDKAKVGAAAYTALFAVRPEFIQMFRRLQGMTMEQIAKSDGLRHHGIALVDGLVKLVVAGADDEKLAKECALNGRIHRRIPKADFQFSTDVFVEFFNIALKKEENKKAMEKFLNTSFLELLRKLDNNLKNMILFFVVYHLRFVFLFCTRWCM
;
A
#
# COMPACT_ATOMS: atom_id res chain seq x y z
N MET A 1 -13.09 -0.08 16.09
CA MET A 1 -14.17 0.82 15.64
C MET A 1 -13.79 1.29 14.27
N ALA A 2 -14.70 1.06 13.33
CA ALA A 2 -14.58 1.51 11.95
C ALA A 2 -14.33 3.03 11.96
N PRO A 3 -13.19 3.50 11.44
CA PRO A 3 -12.82 4.91 11.50
C PRO A 3 -13.68 5.79 10.58
N LEU A 4 -14.36 5.19 9.60
CA LEU A 4 -15.26 5.86 8.66
C LEU A 4 -16.72 5.42 8.86
N THR A 5 -17.64 6.27 8.46
CA THR A 5 -19.04 5.95 8.19
C THR A 5 -19.20 5.50 6.74
N GLN A 6 -20.29 4.79 6.42
CA GLN A 6 -20.55 4.38 5.04
C GLN A 6 -20.68 5.59 4.09
N ALA A 7 -21.27 6.70 4.55
CA ALA A 7 -21.38 7.93 3.76
C ALA A 7 -20.00 8.55 3.44
N GLU A 8 -19.06 8.50 4.38
CA GLU A 8 -17.68 8.95 4.14
C GLU A 8 -16.97 8.03 3.13
N VAL A 9 -17.15 6.70 3.26
CA VAL A 9 -16.62 5.73 2.29
C VAL A 9 -17.16 6.02 0.89
N ASP A 10 -18.47 6.16 0.73
CA ASP A 10 -19.11 6.41 -0.56
C ASP A 10 -18.64 7.74 -1.17
N SER A 11 -18.52 8.80 -0.36
CA SER A 11 -18.04 10.11 -0.80
C SER A 11 -16.58 10.08 -1.25
N ILE A 12 -15.70 9.39 -0.50
CA ILE A 12 -14.28 9.24 -0.84
C ILE A 12 -14.12 8.41 -2.12
N VAL A 13 -14.81 7.26 -2.20
CA VAL A 13 -14.73 6.37 -3.37
C VAL A 13 -15.26 7.08 -4.62
N ALA A 14 -16.35 7.84 -4.52
CA ALA A 14 -16.88 8.61 -5.64
C ALA A 14 -15.90 9.68 -6.15
N GLU A 15 -15.11 10.30 -5.25
CA GLU A 15 -14.11 11.30 -5.63
C GLU A 15 -12.84 10.68 -6.22
N LEU A 16 -12.44 9.50 -5.74
CA LEU A 16 -11.28 8.78 -6.26
C LEU A 16 -11.60 8.08 -7.58
N ALA A 17 -12.82 7.55 -7.77
CA ALA A 17 -13.18 6.69 -8.91
C ALA A 17 -12.78 7.24 -10.29
N PRO A 18 -13.00 8.53 -10.63
CA PRO A 18 -12.56 9.08 -11.91
C PRO A 18 -11.03 9.07 -12.10
N GLN A 19 -10.27 9.10 -11.00
CA GLN A 19 -8.80 9.14 -11.01
C GLN A 19 -8.18 7.73 -11.05
N ILE A 20 -8.97 6.68 -10.87
CA ILE A 20 -8.50 5.28 -10.79
C ILE A 20 -9.37 4.34 -11.63
N SER A 21 -10.08 4.90 -12.63
CA SER A 21 -11.10 4.20 -13.40
C SER A 21 -10.54 3.08 -14.29
N THR A 22 -9.29 3.25 -14.76
CA THR A 22 -8.57 2.28 -15.58
C THR A 22 -7.30 1.80 -14.87
N GLU A 23 -6.74 0.67 -15.32
CA GLU A 23 -5.44 0.22 -14.83
C GLU A 23 -4.33 1.25 -15.06
N ASP A 24 -4.38 1.97 -16.17
CA ASP A 24 -3.36 2.98 -16.49
C ASP A 24 -3.49 4.21 -15.59
N ASP A 25 -4.70 4.58 -15.20
CA ASP A 25 -4.91 5.66 -14.21
C ASP A 25 -4.39 5.23 -12.83
N LYS A 26 -4.73 4.01 -12.40
CA LYS A 26 -4.19 3.41 -11.17
C LYS A 26 -2.67 3.36 -11.18
N ALA A 27 -2.08 2.95 -12.31
CA ALA A 27 -0.63 2.93 -12.48
C ALA A 27 -0.01 4.30 -12.33
N LYS A 28 -0.58 5.35 -12.95
CA LYS A 28 -0.08 6.73 -12.84
C LYS A 28 -0.15 7.24 -11.40
N VAL A 29 -1.30 7.05 -10.74
CA VAL A 29 -1.53 7.46 -9.35
C VAL A 29 -0.55 6.75 -8.42
N GLY A 30 -0.43 5.43 -8.51
CA GLY A 30 0.49 4.65 -7.67
C GLY A 30 1.97 4.92 -7.98
N ALA A 31 2.33 5.16 -9.24
CA ALA A 31 3.69 5.54 -9.62
C ALA A 31 4.07 6.90 -9.05
N ALA A 32 3.16 7.87 -9.05
CA ALA A 32 3.38 9.17 -8.41
C ALA A 32 3.64 9.01 -6.90
N ALA A 33 2.84 8.19 -6.21
CA ALA A 33 3.04 7.92 -4.78
C ALA A 33 4.41 7.28 -4.48
N TYR A 34 4.81 6.26 -5.24
CA TYR A 34 6.13 5.64 -5.07
C TYR A 34 7.27 6.57 -5.46
N THR A 35 7.10 7.42 -6.48
CA THR A 35 8.10 8.41 -6.86
C THR A 35 8.33 9.42 -5.74
N ALA A 36 7.25 9.91 -5.12
CA ALA A 36 7.34 10.77 -3.95
C ALA A 36 8.05 10.07 -2.78
N LEU A 37 7.71 8.81 -2.51
CA LEU A 37 8.36 8.02 -1.46
C LEU A 37 9.87 7.83 -1.71
N PHE A 38 10.25 7.45 -2.93
CA PHE A 38 11.65 7.22 -3.30
C PHE A 38 12.46 8.51 -3.42
N ALA A 39 11.82 9.65 -3.71
CA ALA A 39 12.49 10.94 -3.68
C ALA A 39 12.96 11.31 -2.26
N VAL A 40 12.20 10.93 -1.22
CA VAL A 40 12.55 11.19 0.17
C VAL A 40 13.40 10.09 0.79
N ARG A 41 13.16 8.82 0.45
CA ARG A 41 13.89 7.64 0.93
C ARG A 41 14.33 6.74 -0.23
N PRO A 42 15.37 7.12 -1.01
CA PRO A 42 15.83 6.34 -2.16
C PRO A 42 16.24 4.90 -1.81
N GLU A 43 16.68 4.65 -0.58
CA GLU A 43 17.05 3.32 -0.11
C GLU A 43 15.88 2.32 -0.12
N PHE A 44 14.62 2.80 -0.11
CA PHE A 44 13.45 1.93 -0.18
C PHE A 44 13.33 1.21 -1.51
N ILE A 45 13.93 1.73 -2.59
CA ILE A 45 14.00 1.07 -3.90
C ILE A 45 14.55 -0.36 -3.76
N GLN A 46 15.53 -0.57 -2.88
CA GLN A 46 16.15 -1.88 -2.65
C GLN A 46 15.18 -2.91 -2.05
N MET A 47 14.07 -2.49 -1.46
CA MET A 47 13.03 -3.38 -0.96
C MET A 47 12.17 -3.98 -2.08
N PHE A 48 12.21 -3.39 -3.28
CA PHE A 48 11.45 -3.81 -4.44
C PHE A 48 12.35 -4.60 -5.39
N ARG A 49 12.25 -5.94 -5.36
CA ARG A 49 13.08 -6.84 -6.19
C ARG A 49 13.08 -6.46 -7.68
N ARG A 50 11.97 -5.92 -8.21
CA ARG A 50 11.83 -5.52 -9.62
C ARG A 50 12.47 -4.17 -9.96
N LEU A 51 12.89 -3.40 -8.96
CA LEU A 51 13.46 -2.06 -9.10
C LEU A 51 14.94 -1.99 -8.66
N GLN A 52 15.47 -3.08 -8.10
CA GLN A 52 16.86 -3.14 -7.63
C GLN A 52 17.85 -2.85 -8.77
N GLY A 53 18.77 -1.93 -8.50
CA GLY A 53 19.82 -1.52 -9.45
C GLY A 53 19.38 -0.54 -10.54
N MET A 54 18.11 -0.12 -10.54
CA MET A 54 17.62 0.90 -11.48
C MET A 54 17.80 2.32 -10.94
N THR A 55 18.03 3.27 -11.84
CA THR A 55 17.96 4.71 -11.52
C THR A 55 16.50 5.17 -11.43
N MET A 56 16.24 6.33 -10.82
CA MET A 56 14.89 6.89 -10.74
C MET A 56 14.24 7.10 -12.12
N GLU A 57 15.01 7.51 -13.13
CA GLU A 57 14.52 7.67 -14.50
C GLU A 57 14.12 6.33 -15.14
N GLN A 58 14.86 5.26 -14.84
CA GLN A 58 14.53 3.91 -15.30
C GLN A 58 13.31 3.36 -14.56
N ILE A 59 13.24 3.58 -13.25
CA ILE A 59 12.11 3.16 -12.40
C ILE A 59 10.81 3.80 -12.89
N ALA A 60 10.82 5.10 -13.18
CA ALA A 60 9.66 5.84 -13.67
C ALA A 60 9.04 5.26 -14.96
N LYS A 61 9.83 4.53 -15.75
CA LYS A 61 9.41 3.90 -17.01
C LYS A 61 9.26 2.37 -16.90
N SER A 62 9.47 1.81 -15.71
CA SER A 62 9.53 0.36 -15.51
C SER A 62 8.14 -0.27 -15.33
N ASP A 63 7.95 -1.46 -15.91
CA ASP A 63 6.79 -2.31 -15.61
C ASP A 63 6.72 -2.71 -14.13
N GLY A 64 7.87 -2.74 -13.46
CA GLY A 64 7.96 -2.95 -12.01
C GLY A 64 7.21 -1.89 -11.23
N LEU A 65 7.46 -0.60 -11.54
CA LEU A 65 6.77 0.51 -10.89
C LEU A 65 5.28 0.52 -11.24
N ARG A 66 4.94 0.27 -12.52
CA ARG A 66 3.54 0.13 -12.97
C ARG A 66 2.79 -0.92 -12.14
N HIS A 67 3.38 -2.11 -12.02
CA HIS A 67 2.80 -3.24 -11.27
C HIS A 67 2.61 -2.90 -9.79
N HIS A 68 3.64 -2.36 -9.13
CA HIS A 68 3.55 -1.98 -7.73
C HIS A 68 2.55 -0.83 -7.51
N GLY A 69 2.50 0.15 -8.42
CA GLY A 69 1.56 1.26 -8.37
C GLY A 69 0.11 0.81 -8.41
N ILE A 70 -0.25 -0.11 -9.31
CA ILE A 70 -1.61 -0.67 -9.37
C ILE A 70 -1.94 -1.41 -8.07
N ALA A 71 -1.02 -2.27 -7.60
CA ALA A 71 -1.23 -3.05 -6.38
C ALA A 71 -1.42 -2.16 -5.14
N LEU A 72 -0.69 -1.04 -5.06
CA LEU A 72 -0.84 -0.05 -4.00
C LEU A 72 -2.24 0.57 -4.03
N VAL A 73 -2.68 1.07 -5.19
CA VAL A 73 -3.99 1.71 -5.34
C VAL A 73 -5.12 0.73 -5.02
N ASP A 74 -5.07 -0.49 -5.55
CA ASP A 74 -6.07 -1.52 -5.27
C ASP A 74 -6.12 -1.89 -3.78
N GLY A 75 -4.96 -1.99 -3.13
CA GLY A 75 -4.88 -2.26 -1.69
C GLY A 75 -5.50 -1.13 -0.86
N LEU A 76 -5.21 0.12 -1.20
CA LEU A 76 -5.75 1.30 -0.52
C LEU A 76 -7.27 1.42 -0.71
N VAL A 77 -7.78 1.19 -1.92
CA VAL A 77 -9.24 1.21 -2.18
C VAL A 77 -9.95 0.13 -1.38
N LYS A 78 -9.41 -1.09 -1.30
CA LYS A 78 -9.98 -2.17 -0.49
C LYS A 78 -10.03 -1.79 0.99
N LEU A 79 -8.96 -1.18 1.50
CA LEU A 79 -8.90 -0.67 2.86
C LEU A 79 -9.97 0.41 3.11
N VAL A 80 -10.11 1.38 2.20
CA VAL A 80 -11.12 2.46 2.30
C VAL A 80 -12.53 1.89 2.25
N VAL A 81 -12.83 0.99 1.33
CA VAL A 81 -14.16 0.33 1.21
C VAL A 81 -14.49 -0.48 2.46
N ALA A 82 -13.49 -1.09 3.09
CA ALA A 82 -13.66 -1.77 4.37
C ALA A 82 -13.74 -0.81 5.57
N GLY A 83 -13.45 0.48 5.40
CA GLY A 83 -13.27 1.45 6.48
C GLY A 83 -14.50 1.74 7.33
N ALA A 84 -15.70 1.37 6.85
CA ALA A 84 -16.97 1.45 7.58
C ALA A 84 -17.39 0.14 8.28
N ASP A 85 -16.61 -0.93 8.13
CA ASP A 85 -16.91 -2.27 8.66
C ASP A 85 -15.71 -2.79 9.45
N ASP A 86 -15.86 -2.86 10.77
CA ASP A 86 -14.79 -3.26 11.69
C ASP A 86 -14.17 -4.62 11.36
N GLU A 87 -14.99 -5.61 10.99
CA GLU A 87 -14.51 -6.97 10.77
C GLU A 87 -13.80 -7.07 9.41
N LYS A 88 -14.33 -6.42 8.38
CA LYS A 88 -13.67 -6.33 7.07
C LYS A 88 -12.36 -5.56 7.18
N LEU A 89 -12.36 -4.41 7.85
CA LEU A 89 -11.15 -3.61 8.02
C LEU A 89 -10.07 -4.39 8.76
N ALA A 90 -10.43 -5.10 9.83
CA ALA A 90 -9.48 -5.95 10.56
C ALA A 90 -8.89 -7.06 9.68
N LYS A 91 -9.70 -7.68 8.81
CA LYS A 91 -9.24 -8.70 7.84
C LYS A 91 -8.27 -8.10 6.82
N GLU A 92 -8.61 -6.97 6.22
CA GLU A 92 -7.75 -6.27 5.25
C GLU A 92 -6.43 -5.80 5.90
N CYS A 93 -6.49 -5.28 7.13
CA CYS A 93 -5.30 -4.93 7.90
C CYS A 93 -4.43 -6.16 8.21
N ALA A 94 -5.03 -7.29 8.59
CA ALA A 94 -4.26 -8.52 8.84
C ALA A 94 -3.57 -9.05 7.57
N LEU A 95 -4.23 -8.98 6.41
CA LEU A 95 -3.64 -9.37 5.13
C LEU A 95 -2.45 -8.46 4.75
N ASN A 96 -2.65 -7.15 4.84
CA ASN A 96 -1.61 -6.17 4.55
C ASN A 96 -0.43 -6.26 5.53
N GLY A 97 -0.69 -6.49 6.81
CA GLY A 97 0.37 -6.74 7.80
C GLY A 97 1.21 -7.98 7.49
N ARG A 98 0.60 -9.06 6.98
CA ARG A 98 1.34 -10.27 6.55
C ARG A 98 2.23 -10.05 5.34
N ILE A 99 1.80 -9.19 4.41
CA ILE A 99 2.57 -8.79 3.22
C ILE A 99 3.79 -7.97 3.65
N HIS A 100 3.59 -7.02 4.57
CA HIS A 100 4.62 -6.07 4.98
C HIS A 100 5.42 -6.49 6.23
N ARG A 101 5.25 -7.71 6.73
CA ARG A 101 5.87 -8.20 7.98
C ARG A 101 7.41 -8.14 8.07
N ARG A 102 8.08 -7.89 6.95
CA ARG A 102 9.55 -7.78 6.85
C ARG A 102 10.03 -6.32 6.81
N ILE A 103 9.12 -5.36 6.76
CA ILE A 103 9.44 -3.93 6.80
C ILE A 103 9.55 -3.52 8.27
N PRO A 104 10.65 -2.85 8.67
CA PRO A 104 10.76 -2.30 10.01
C PRO A 104 9.59 -1.35 10.33
N LYS A 105 9.07 -1.39 11.56
CA LYS A 105 7.93 -0.56 11.96
C LYS A 105 8.17 0.94 11.74
N ALA A 106 9.39 1.41 11.99
CA ALA A 106 9.76 2.80 11.78
C ALA A 106 9.67 3.21 10.30
N ASP A 107 10.10 2.34 9.38
CA ASP A 107 10.01 2.59 7.93
C ASP A 107 8.56 2.53 7.43
N PHE A 108 7.74 1.65 8.01
CA PHE A 108 6.30 1.61 7.71
C PHE A 108 5.54 2.82 8.28
N GLN A 109 5.91 3.29 9.47
CA GLN A 109 5.32 4.51 10.05
C GLN A 109 5.68 5.72 9.18
N PHE A 110 6.93 5.84 8.74
CA PHE A 110 7.36 6.93 7.86
C PHE A 110 6.55 7.02 6.57
N SER A 111 6.25 5.87 5.94
CA SER A 111 5.44 5.87 4.71
C SER A 111 4.00 6.32 4.93
N THR A 112 3.48 6.23 6.18
CA THR A 112 2.13 6.70 6.53
C THR A 112 1.98 8.20 6.25
N ASP A 113 2.95 9.00 6.68
CA ASP A 113 2.90 10.47 6.55
C ASP A 113 2.93 10.87 5.06
N VAL A 114 3.74 10.18 4.26
CA VAL A 114 3.80 10.37 2.80
C VAL A 114 2.46 10.01 2.14
N PHE A 115 1.80 8.94 2.57
CA PHE A 115 0.49 8.57 2.02
C PHE A 115 -0.62 9.53 2.44
N VAL A 116 -0.61 10.05 3.68
CA VAL A 116 -1.56 11.08 4.12
C VAL A 116 -1.41 12.33 3.26
N GLU A 117 -0.18 12.80 3.04
CA GLU A 117 0.10 13.95 2.17
C GLU A 117 -0.36 13.70 0.73
N PHE A 118 -0.09 12.51 0.18
CA PHE A 118 -0.54 12.13 -1.14
C PHE A 118 -2.07 12.21 -1.29
N PHE A 119 -2.83 11.67 -0.33
CA PHE A 119 -4.30 11.73 -0.37
C PHE A 119 -4.84 13.14 -0.16
N ASN A 120 -4.16 13.97 0.64
CA ASN A 120 -4.52 15.38 0.79
C ASN A 120 -4.35 16.18 -0.50
N ILE A 121 -3.46 15.75 -1.39
CA ILE A 121 -3.33 16.31 -2.75
C ILE A 121 -4.39 15.72 -3.70
N ALA A 122 -4.69 14.43 -3.59
CA ALA A 122 -5.60 13.73 -4.51
C ALA A 122 -7.09 14.03 -4.27
N LEU A 123 -7.48 14.30 -3.02
CA LEU A 123 -8.85 14.65 -2.65
C LEU A 123 -9.05 16.17 -2.72
N LYS A 124 -10.18 16.63 -3.24
CA LYS A 124 -10.53 18.05 -3.36
C LYS A 124 -11.44 18.50 -2.23
N LYS A 125 -12.35 17.65 -1.76
CA LYS A 125 -13.26 17.96 -0.65
C LYS A 125 -12.54 17.91 0.70
N GLU A 126 -12.64 18.99 1.48
CA GLU A 126 -11.99 19.08 2.80
C GLU A 126 -12.55 18.06 3.80
N GLU A 127 -13.84 17.71 3.69
CA GLU A 127 -14.45 16.67 4.53
C GLU A 127 -13.82 15.29 4.23
N ASN A 128 -13.59 14.99 2.95
CA ASN A 128 -12.98 13.74 2.53
C ASN A 128 -11.50 13.67 2.93
N LYS A 129 -10.76 14.80 2.89
CA LYS A 129 -9.38 14.87 3.39
C LYS A 129 -9.31 14.54 4.88
N LYS A 130 -10.14 15.18 5.70
CA LYS A 130 -10.20 14.94 7.15
C LYS A 130 -10.59 13.50 7.48
N ALA A 131 -11.58 12.96 6.77
CA ALA A 131 -12.01 11.57 6.94
C ALA A 131 -10.89 10.60 6.54
N MET A 132 -10.21 10.84 5.42
CA MET A 132 -9.09 10.02 4.97
C MET A 132 -7.90 10.07 5.93
N GLU A 133 -7.53 11.25 6.44
CA GLU A 133 -6.45 11.39 7.41
C GLU A 133 -6.74 10.59 8.69
N LYS A 134 -7.96 10.72 9.24
CA LYS A 134 -8.41 9.92 10.38
C LYS A 134 -8.37 8.42 10.08
N PHE A 135 -8.84 8.03 8.89
CA PHE A 135 -8.85 6.64 8.42
C PHE A 135 -7.45 6.06 8.32
N LEU A 136 -6.53 6.76 7.66
CA LEU A 136 -5.14 6.32 7.46
C LEU A 136 -4.43 6.21 8.80
N ASN A 137 -4.52 7.22 9.66
CA ASN A 137 -3.92 7.17 10.99
C ASN A 137 -4.44 5.97 11.81
N THR A 138 -5.74 5.69 11.77
CA THR A 138 -6.31 4.56 12.51
C THR A 138 -5.90 3.20 11.91
N SER A 139 -5.99 3.06 10.58
CA SER A 139 -5.72 1.82 9.87
C SER A 139 -4.24 1.46 9.88
N PHE A 140 -3.36 2.46 9.72
CA PHE A 140 -1.91 2.25 9.79
C PHE A 140 -1.44 1.92 11.20
N LEU A 141 -2.02 2.52 12.25
CA LEU A 141 -1.76 2.09 13.63
C LEU A 141 -2.15 0.63 13.85
N GLU A 142 -3.28 0.18 13.31
CA GLU A 142 -3.67 -1.24 13.41
C GLU A 142 -2.73 -2.14 12.59
N LEU A 143 -2.32 -1.72 11.40
CA LEU A 143 -1.30 -2.41 10.60
C LEU A 143 0.01 -2.57 11.36
N LEU A 144 0.52 -1.50 11.98
CA LEU A 144 1.74 -1.52 12.80
C LEU A 144 1.65 -2.48 13.99
N ARG A 145 0.46 -2.64 14.59
CA ARG A 145 0.24 -3.65 15.64
C ARG A 145 0.33 -5.07 15.09
N LYS A 146 -0.08 -5.30 13.84
CA LYS A 146 0.01 -6.61 13.16
C LYS A 146 1.37 -6.88 12.52
N LEU A 147 2.20 -5.85 12.32
CA LEU A 147 3.61 -6.04 11.97
C LEU A 147 4.30 -6.73 13.16
N ASP A 148 4.70 -7.96 12.94
CA ASP A 148 5.21 -8.86 13.97
C ASP A 148 6.51 -8.31 14.56
N ASN A 149 6.59 -8.18 15.89
CA ASN A 149 7.78 -7.71 16.64
C ASN A 149 8.89 -8.79 16.71
N ASN A 150 8.98 -9.69 15.74
CA ASN A 150 9.93 -10.79 15.76
C ASN A 150 11.34 -10.37 15.34
N LEU A 151 11.90 -9.43 16.09
CA LEU A 151 13.32 -9.05 16.12
C LEU A 151 14.25 -10.21 16.57
N LYS A 152 13.71 -11.42 16.86
CA LYS A 152 14.49 -12.59 17.31
C LYS A 152 14.73 -13.66 16.24
N ASN A 153 14.12 -13.58 15.05
CA ASN A 153 14.22 -14.66 14.05
C ASN A 153 15.05 -14.30 12.80
N MET A 154 15.94 -13.32 12.90
CA MET A 154 16.79 -12.92 11.77
C MET A 154 17.93 -13.92 11.45
N ILE A 155 18.09 -14.99 12.25
CA ILE A 155 19.18 -15.97 12.06
C ILE A 155 18.70 -17.35 11.53
N LEU A 156 17.40 -17.70 11.60
CA LEU A 156 16.95 -19.06 11.24
C LEU A 156 16.16 -19.21 9.93
N PHE A 157 15.83 -18.12 9.24
CA PHE A 157 14.92 -18.17 8.07
C PHE A 157 15.61 -18.18 6.70
N PHE A 158 16.92 -18.42 6.65
CA PHE A 158 17.68 -18.50 5.40
C PHE A 158 17.41 -19.79 4.59
N VAL A 159 16.69 -20.78 5.13
CA VAL A 159 16.55 -22.11 4.49
C VAL A 159 15.13 -22.41 3.95
N VAL A 160 14.07 -21.68 4.34
CA VAL A 160 12.69 -22.12 4.05
C VAL A 160 11.96 -21.30 2.97
N TYR A 161 12.39 -20.07 2.65
CA TYR A 161 11.62 -19.18 1.77
C TYR A 161 12.04 -19.14 0.29
N HIS A 162 12.99 -19.98 -0.13
CA HIS A 162 13.35 -20.15 -1.54
C HIS A 162 12.36 -21.02 -2.35
N LEU A 163 11.39 -21.68 -1.70
CA LEU A 163 10.53 -22.70 -2.35
C LEU A 163 9.02 -22.38 -2.42
N ARG A 164 8.54 -21.22 -1.95
CA ARG A 164 7.08 -20.93 -1.90
C ARG A 164 6.56 -19.74 -2.71
N PHE A 165 7.43 -18.94 -3.34
CA PHE A 165 6.98 -17.85 -4.23
C PHE A 165 7.01 -18.20 -5.73
N VAL A 166 7.53 -19.38 -6.08
CA VAL A 166 7.47 -19.95 -7.45
C VAL A 166 6.13 -20.65 -7.72
N PHE A 167 5.30 -20.91 -6.71
CA PHE A 167 4.12 -21.78 -6.84
C PHE A 167 2.75 -21.10 -6.85
N LEU A 168 2.68 -19.77 -6.71
CA LEU A 168 1.38 -19.06 -6.63
C LEU A 168 1.10 -18.11 -7.80
N PHE A 169 1.96 -18.07 -8.82
CA PHE A 169 1.75 -17.26 -10.03
C PHE A 169 2.01 -18.00 -11.36
N CYS A 170 2.22 -19.32 -11.33
CA CYS A 170 2.41 -20.13 -12.55
C CYS A 170 1.15 -20.88 -13.03
N THR A 171 -0.03 -20.71 -12.42
CA THR A 171 -1.22 -21.53 -12.76
C THR A 171 -2.45 -20.75 -13.22
N ARG A 172 -2.32 -19.48 -13.64
CA ARG A 172 -3.51 -18.75 -14.15
C ARG A 172 -3.32 -17.93 -15.42
N TRP A 173 -2.22 -18.13 -16.12
CA TRP A 173 -1.98 -17.63 -17.48
C TRP A 173 -1.53 -18.79 -18.39
N CYS A 174 -2.37 -19.81 -18.46
CA CYS A 174 -2.43 -20.79 -19.56
C CYS A 174 -3.89 -21.24 -19.65
N MET A 175 -4.69 -20.45 -20.34
CA MET A 175 -5.81 -20.85 -21.21
C MET A 175 -6.27 -19.62 -21.99
#